data_AF-A0A1S3XI56-F1
#
_entry.id   AF-A0A1S3XI56-F1
#
_cell.length_a   1.000
_cell.length_b   1.000
_cell.length_c   1.000
_cell.angle_alpha   90.00
_cell.angle_beta   90.00
_cell.angle_gamma   90.00
#
_symmetry.space_group_name_H-M   'P 1'
#
loop_
_entity.id
_entity.type
_entity.pdbx_description
1 polymer ?
#
loop_
_entity_poly.entity_id
_entity_poly.type
_entity_poly.pdbx_seq_one_letter_code
_entity_poly.pdbx_strand_id
1 'polypeptide(L)'
;MGVIKAAIGDGALTFLWVLCSSCIGVSTYLVATTFGVVNEMGSLFITTLVVFLIFLVFGFLGDALGGAAFNPTANAAFYAAGLGHDSLVSAALRCPAQVAGAVAGSLAIMELMPKQYHHMLEGPALKVDVQAGAIAEGVLTFIITFMVFVIVLRGPKSALLKNWLLTLVTVPLVVAGSNYTGPSMNPANGRNGQ
;
A
#
# COMPACT_ATOMS: atom_id res chain seq x y z
N MET A 1 -19.97 -2.79 11.79
CA MET A 1 -19.73 -1.38 12.14
C MET A 1 -20.62 -0.49 11.27
N GLY A 2 -21.07 0.68 11.73
CA GLY A 2 -21.83 1.61 10.88
C GLY A 2 -20.97 2.21 9.77
N VAL A 3 -21.57 2.54 8.62
CA VAL A 3 -20.85 2.98 7.41
C VAL A 3 -19.94 4.19 7.66
N ILE A 4 -20.40 5.17 8.44
CA ILE A 4 -19.60 6.36 8.80
C ILE A 4 -18.34 5.98 9.57
N LYS A 5 -18.46 5.08 10.56
CA LYS A 5 -17.32 4.62 11.36
C LYS A 5 -16.34 3.81 10.50
N ALA A 6 -16.82 3.01 9.55
CA ALA A 6 -15.98 2.29 8.60
C ALA A 6 -15.22 3.26 7.68
N ALA A 7 -15.88 4.29 7.16
CA ALA A 7 -15.24 5.32 6.34
C ALA A 7 -14.15 6.09 7.11
N ILE A 8 -14.40 6.45 8.38
CA ILE A 8 -13.39 7.10 9.23
C ILE A 8 -12.20 6.17 9.47
N GLY A 9 -12.45 4.88 9.77
CA GLY A 9 -11.41 3.88 9.96
C GLY A 9 -10.54 3.71 8.72
N ASP A 10 -11.18 3.59 7.55
CA ASP A 10 -10.50 3.49 6.26
C ASP A 10 -9.65 4.73 5.96
N GLY A 11 -10.20 5.94 6.14
CA GLY A 11 -9.45 7.18 5.93
C GLY A 11 -8.25 7.33 6.87
N ALA A 12 -8.42 7.01 8.15
CA ALA A 12 -7.33 7.06 9.13
C ALA A 12 -6.24 6.01 8.82
N LEU A 13 -6.64 4.80 8.42
CA LEU A 13 -5.71 3.74 8.06
C LEU A 13 -4.96 4.10 6.75
N THR A 14 -5.64 4.67 5.75
CA THR A 14 -4.95 5.13 4.52
C THR A 14 -4.01 6.30 4.78
N PHE A 15 -4.38 7.25 5.64
CA PHE A 15 -3.48 8.32 6.07
C PHE A 15 -2.17 7.76 6.64
N LEU A 16 -2.30 6.83 7.60
CA LEU A 16 -1.15 6.22 8.23
C LEU A 16 -0.35 5.39 7.22
N TRP A 17 -1.03 4.69 6.31
CA TRP A 17 -0.39 3.89 5.26
C TRP A 17 0.49 4.74 4.37
N VAL A 18 0.00 5.87 3.86
CA VAL A 18 0.80 6.74 3.00
C VAL A 18 1.98 7.31 3.77
N LEU A 19 1.76 7.78 4.99
CA LEU A 19 2.83 8.32 5.84
C LEU A 19 3.94 7.28 6.11
N CYS A 20 3.57 6.04 6.45
CA CYS A 20 4.54 4.98 6.74
C CYS A 20 5.19 4.41 5.48
N SER A 21 4.44 4.20 4.41
CA SER A 21 4.96 3.57 3.19
C SER A 21 5.94 4.49 2.44
N SER A 22 5.73 5.81 2.48
CA SER A 22 6.70 6.80 1.99
C SER A 22 8.04 6.78 2.75
N CYS A 23 8.08 6.23 3.98
CA CYS A 23 9.31 6.08 4.76
C CYS A 23 10.09 4.79 4.47
N ILE A 24 9.58 3.87 3.62
CA ILE A 24 10.22 2.57 3.38
C ILE A 24 11.63 2.75 2.83
N GLY A 25 11.81 3.56 1.79
CA GLY A 25 13.12 3.78 1.17
C GLY A 25 14.15 4.35 2.14
N VAL A 26 13.75 5.36 2.92
CA VAL A 26 14.60 5.98 3.95
C VAL A 26 14.94 4.99 5.05
N SER A 27 13.96 4.21 5.52
CA SER A 27 14.15 3.19 6.55
C SER A 27 15.13 2.12 6.08
N THR A 28 14.97 1.62 4.85
CA THR A 28 15.91 0.68 4.24
C THR A 28 17.32 1.27 4.18
N TYR A 29 17.46 2.51 3.71
CA TYR A 29 18.76 3.18 3.62
C TYR A 29 19.44 3.32 4.99
N LEU A 30 18.70 3.76 6.01
CA LEU A 30 19.23 3.94 7.36
C LEU A 30 19.66 2.61 7.98
N VAL A 31 18.84 1.57 7.86
CA VAL A 31 19.17 0.23 8.36
C VAL A 31 20.37 -0.32 7.62
N ALA A 32 20.39 -0.29 6.28
CA ALA A 32 21.49 -0.78 5.48
C ALA A 32 22.81 -0.07 5.84
N THR A 33 22.79 1.25 5.97
CA THR A 33 23.96 2.05 6.37
C THR A 33 24.45 1.68 7.76
N THR A 34 23.54 1.51 8.72
CA THR A 34 23.87 1.16 10.12
C THR A 34 24.56 -0.21 10.21
N PHE A 35 24.13 -1.17 9.40
CA PHE A 35 24.69 -2.53 9.38
C PHE A 35 25.79 -2.73 8.32
N GLY A 36 26.20 -1.69 7.59
CA GLY A 36 27.24 -1.77 6.56
C GLY A 36 26.85 -2.62 5.34
N VAL A 37 25.55 -2.74 5.05
CA VAL A 37 25.03 -3.53 3.92
C VAL A 37 25.12 -2.69 2.64
N VAL A 38 26.03 -3.06 1.74
CA VAL A 38 26.30 -2.32 0.50
C VAL A 38 25.76 -2.98 -0.76
N ASN A 39 25.36 -4.26 -0.69
CA ASN A 39 24.90 -5.01 -1.86
C ASN A 39 23.37 -4.90 -2.03
N GLU A 40 22.91 -4.92 -3.28
CA GLU A 40 21.50 -4.74 -3.64
C GLU A 40 20.60 -5.82 -3.05
N MET A 41 21.05 -7.08 -3.02
CA MET A 41 20.30 -8.19 -2.44
C MET A 41 20.04 -8.01 -0.94
N GLY A 42 21.04 -7.53 -0.20
CA GLY A 42 20.90 -7.21 1.21
C GLY A 42 19.93 -6.04 1.45
N SER A 43 20.00 -5.00 0.62
CA SER A 43 19.05 -3.88 0.67
C SER A 43 17.60 -4.31 0.36
N LEU A 44 17.43 -5.21 -0.60
CA LEU A 44 16.13 -5.80 -0.94
C LEU A 44 15.59 -6.66 0.20
N PHE A 45 16.45 -7.44 0.85
CA PHE A 45 16.08 -8.22 2.03
C PHE A 45 15.63 -7.32 3.18
N ILE A 46 16.35 -6.23 3.46
CA ILE A 46 15.98 -5.22 4.45
C ILE A 46 14.62 -4.60 4.11
N THR A 47 14.43 -4.17 2.85
CA THR A 47 13.14 -3.64 2.38
C THR A 47 12.01 -4.64 2.60
N THR A 48 12.25 -5.91 2.32
CA THR A 48 11.27 -6.98 2.52
C THR A 48 10.89 -7.11 3.99
N LEU A 49 11.86 -7.07 4.91
CA LEU A 49 11.59 -7.10 6.35
C LEU A 49 10.83 -5.85 6.82
N VAL A 50 11.18 -4.67 6.34
CA VAL A 50 10.47 -3.42 6.68
C VAL A 50 9.02 -3.50 6.21
N VAL A 51 8.77 -3.88 4.96
CA VAL A 51 7.41 -4.03 4.42
C VAL A 51 6.62 -5.09 5.20
N PHE A 52 7.25 -6.20 5.55
CA PHE A 52 6.62 -7.24 6.37
C PHE A 52 6.17 -6.72 7.74
N LEU A 53 7.04 -5.98 8.44
CA LEU A 53 6.71 -5.39 9.73
C LEU A 53 5.56 -4.37 9.60
N ILE A 54 5.57 -3.55 8.54
CA ILE A 54 4.47 -2.63 8.24
C ILE A 54 3.17 -3.42 8.04
N PHE A 55 3.16 -4.47 7.21
CA PHE A 55 1.95 -5.28 7.00
C PHE A 55 1.44 -5.96 8.27
N LEU A 56 2.33 -6.42 9.15
CA LEU A 56 1.91 -6.94 10.46
C LEU A 56 1.17 -5.89 11.30
N VAL A 57 1.73 -4.67 11.39
CA VAL A 57 1.13 -3.56 12.14
C VAL A 57 -0.21 -3.16 11.50
N PHE A 58 -0.25 -3.01 10.18
CA PHE A 58 -1.46 -2.60 9.46
C PHE A 58 -2.56 -3.65 9.49
N GLY A 59 -2.22 -4.94 9.45
CA GLY A 59 -3.18 -6.02 9.66
C GLY A 59 -3.84 -5.92 11.03
N PHE A 60 -3.03 -5.73 12.09
CA PHE A 60 -3.54 -5.53 13.44
C PHE A 60 -4.41 -4.25 13.55
N LEU A 61 -3.96 -3.13 12.98
CA LEU A 61 -4.72 -1.88 13.01
C LEU A 61 -6.04 -1.98 12.23
N GLY A 62 -6.04 -2.65 11.08
CA GLY A 62 -7.25 -2.91 10.30
C GLY A 62 -8.29 -3.68 11.11
N ASP A 63 -7.87 -4.75 11.79
CA ASP A 63 -8.74 -5.53 12.67
C ASP A 63 -9.24 -4.71 13.88
N ALA A 64 -8.35 -3.96 14.53
CA ALA A 64 -8.69 -3.09 15.67
C ALA A 64 -9.66 -1.96 15.28
N LEU A 65 -9.57 -1.46 14.04
CA LEU A 65 -10.48 -0.49 13.44
C LEU A 65 -11.70 -1.17 12.78
N GLY A 66 -12.03 -2.40 13.16
CA GLY A 66 -13.27 -3.07 12.76
C GLY A 66 -13.31 -3.50 11.29
N GLY A 67 -12.16 -3.91 10.73
CA GLY A 67 -12.01 -4.33 9.34
C GLY A 67 -11.75 -3.17 8.39
N ALA A 68 -11.06 -2.13 8.86
CA ALA A 68 -10.68 -1.01 8.02
C ALA A 68 -9.68 -1.46 6.93
N ALA A 69 -9.80 -0.86 5.76
CA ALA A 69 -8.95 -1.12 4.61
C ALA A 69 -8.33 0.19 4.12
N PHE A 70 -7.09 0.13 3.64
CA PHE A 70 -6.36 1.30 3.15
C PHE A 70 -6.23 1.37 1.62
N ASN A 71 -6.81 0.40 0.90
CA ASN A 71 -6.73 0.30 -0.56
C ASN A 71 -8.14 0.18 -1.18
N PRO A 72 -8.58 1.16 -2.00
CA PRO A 72 -9.89 1.15 -2.64
C PRO A 72 -10.11 -0.05 -3.57
N THR A 73 -9.04 -0.53 -4.20
CA THR A 73 -9.09 -1.69 -5.11
C THR A 73 -9.48 -2.95 -4.36
N ALA A 74 -8.96 -3.13 -3.13
CA ALA A 74 -9.33 -4.26 -2.30
C ALA A 74 -10.82 -4.23 -1.98
N ASN A 75 -11.34 -3.08 -1.54
CA ASN A 75 -12.78 -2.91 -1.26
C ASN A 75 -13.63 -3.22 -2.49
N ALA A 76 -13.26 -2.71 -3.66
CA ALA A 76 -13.96 -2.95 -4.90
C ALA A 76 -13.95 -4.44 -5.30
N ALA A 77 -12.82 -5.14 -5.12
CA ALA A 77 -12.68 -6.55 -5.46
C ALA A 77 -13.53 -7.45 -4.54
N PHE A 78 -13.50 -7.20 -3.23
CA PHE A 78 -14.33 -7.91 -2.27
C PHE A 78 -15.83 -7.68 -2.52
N TYR A 79 -16.22 -6.44 -2.80
CA TYR A 79 -17.58 -6.10 -3.22
C TYR A 79 -18.00 -6.84 -4.51
N ALA A 80 -17.18 -6.79 -5.57
CA ALA A 80 -17.47 -7.41 -6.85
C ALA A 80 -17.56 -8.94 -6.77
N ALA A 81 -16.80 -9.57 -5.87
CA ALA A 81 -16.87 -11.01 -5.63
C ALA A 81 -18.09 -11.44 -4.80
N GLY A 82 -18.92 -10.50 -4.33
CA GLY A 82 -20.02 -10.78 -3.40
C GLY A 82 -19.54 -11.22 -2.01
N LEU A 83 -18.28 -10.92 -1.67
CA LEU A 83 -17.64 -11.30 -0.43
C LEU A 83 -17.41 -10.05 0.43
N GLY A 84 -18.35 -9.76 1.31
CA GLY A 84 -18.26 -8.62 2.22
C GLY A 84 -19.63 -8.14 2.68
N HIS A 85 -19.63 -7.15 3.58
CA HIS A 85 -20.85 -6.50 4.06
C HIS A 85 -21.06 -5.11 3.43
N ASP A 86 -20.23 -4.72 2.47
CA ASP A 86 -20.31 -3.42 1.81
C ASP A 86 -21.45 -3.38 0.79
N SER A 87 -22.25 -2.32 0.85
CA SER A 87 -23.19 -1.93 -0.20
C SER A 87 -22.55 -0.88 -1.12
N LEU A 88 -23.19 -0.55 -2.24
CA LEU A 88 -22.77 0.59 -3.08
C LEU A 88 -22.67 1.90 -2.27
N VAL A 89 -23.58 2.09 -1.30
CA VAL A 89 -23.57 3.26 -0.40
C VAL A 89 -22.35 3.21 0.53
N SER A 90 -21.97 2.03 1.03
CA SER A 90 -20.75 1.85 1.81
C SER A 90 -19.51 2.18 0.99
N ALA A 91 -19.40 1.62 -0.21
CA ALA A 91 -18.29 1.87 -1.12
C ALA A 91 -18.16 3.36 -1.49
N ALA A 92 -19.29 4.03 -1.75
CA ALA A 92 -19.33 5.46 -2.07
C ALA A 92 -18.85 6.37 -0.94
N LEU A 93 -18.89 5.94 0.32
CA LEU A 93 -18.39 6.71 1.46
C LEU A 93 -16.95 6.31 1.83
N ARG A 94 -16.61 5.03 1.73
CA ARG A 94 -15.29 4.51 2.08
C ARG A 94 -14.21 4.92 1.10
N CYS A 95 -14.47 4.85 -0.21
CA CYS A 95 -13.45 5.21 -1.22
C CYS A 95 -13.01 6.68 -1.13
N PRO A 96 -13.92 7.69 -1.06
CA PRO A 96 -13.51 9.08 -0.86
C PRO A 96 -12.76 9.30 0.45
N ALA A 97 -13.11 8.59 1.52
CA ALA A 97 -12.41 8.69 2.80
C ALA A 97 -10.96 8.19 2.70
N GLN A 98 -10.72 7.09 1.99
CA GLN A 98 -9.36 6.58 1.72
C GLN A 98 -8.56 7.57 0.87
N VAL A 99 -9.15 8.15 -0.16
CA VAL A 99 -8.49 9.18 -0.98
C VAL A 99 -8.14 10.40 -0.13
N ALA A 100 -9.06 10.90 0.69
CA ALA A 100 -8.80 12.00 1.62
C ALA A 100 -7.67 11.66 2.61
N GLY A 101 -7.68 10.44 3.15
CA GLY A 101 -6.62 9.92 4.00
C GLY A 101 -5.26 9.94 3.31
N ALA A 102 -5.19 9.44 2.08
CA ALA A 102 -3.95 9.42 1.31
C ALA A 102 -3.41 10.82 1.02
N VAL A 103 -4.27 11.76 0.61
CA VAL A 103 -3.88 13.16 0.39
C VAL A 103 -3.34 13.77 1.67
N ALA A 104 -4.03 13.58 2.80
CA ALA A 104 -3.57 14.07 4.09
C ALA A 104 -2.24 13.44 4.51
N GLY A 105 -2.03 12.14 4.25
CA GLY A 105 -0.79 11.43 4.55
C GLY A 105 0.38 11.94 3.70
N SER A 106 0.12 12.21 2.43
CA SER A 106 1.10 12.79 1.50
C SER A 106 1.51 14.20 1.93
N LEU A 107 0.55 15.05 2.32
CA LEU A 107 0.86 16.39 2.83
C LEU A 107 1.64 16.33 4.16
N ALA A 108 1.25 15.42 5.06
CA ALA A 108 1.94 15.25 6.33
C ALA A 108 3.39 14.80 6.15
N ILE A 109 3.67 13.84 5.25
CA ILE A 109 5.04 13.36 5.06
C ILE A 109 5.94 14.40 4.38
N MET A 110 5.39 15.26 3.52
CA MET A 110 6.15 16.38 2.94
C MET A 110 6.65 17.35 4.02
N GLU A 111 5.89 17.54 5.10
CA GLU A 111 6.26 18.40 6.22
C GLU A 111 7.17 17.68 7.23
N LEU A 112 6.88 16.40 7.53
CA LEU A 112 7.57 15.64 8.57
C LEU A 112 8.94 15.08 8.13
N MET A 113 9.14 14.83 6.84
CA MET A 113 10.39 14.25 6.35
C MET A 113 11.55 15.25 6.48
N PRO A 114 12.72 14.85 7.03
CA PRO A 114 13.89 15.72 7.04
C PRO A 114 14.32 16.12 5.62
N LYS A 115 14.74 17.38 5.45
CA LYS A 115 15.12 17.94 4.14
C LYS A 115 16.15 17.11 3.38
N GLN A 116 17.11 16.50 4.08
CA GLN A 116 18.11 15.63 3.46
C GLN A 116 17.53 14.39 2.76
N TYR A 117 16.33 13.94 3.14
CA TYR A 117 15.66 12.77 2.58
C TYR A 117 14.48 13.12 1.66
N HIS A 118 14.23 14.40 1.37
CA HIS A 118 13.15 14.82 0.48
C HIS A 118 13.28 14.22 -0.93
N HIS A 119 14.51 14.04 -1.42
CA HIS A 119 14.77 13.36 -2.69
C HIS A 119 14.37 11.87 -2.70
N MET A 120 14.11 11.28 -1.52
CA MET A 120 13.64 9.90 -1.39
C MET A 120 12.12 9.79 -1.28
N LEU A 121 11.40 10.91 -1.27
CA LEU A 121 9.93 10.98 -1.29
C LEU A 121 9.34 10.84 -2.71
N GLU A 122 10.09 10.28 -3.66
CA GLU A 122 9.58 10.07 -5.01
C GLU A 122 8.42 9.06 -4.99
N GLY A 123 7.23 9.56 -5.31
CA GLY A 123 6.04 8.74 -5.55
C GLY A 123 6.07 8.06 -6.93
N PRO A 124 4.99 7.34 -7.29
CA PRO A 124 4.82 6.77 -8.63
C PRO A 124 5.11 7.80 -9.73
N ALA A 125 5.94 7.41 -10.69
CA ALA A 125 6.36 8.23 -11.81
C ALA A 125 6.25 7.41 -13.10
N LEU A 126 5.49 7.93 -14.06
CA LEU A 126 5.31 7.31 -15.36
C LEU A 126 6.63 7.39 -16.16
N LYS A 127 7.25 6.23 -16.43
CA LYS A 127 8.52 6.11 -17.19
C LYS A 127 8.31 5.65 -18.63
N VAL A 128 7.09 5.27 -18.98
CA VAL A 128 6.65 4.81 -20.30
C VAL A 128 5.55 5.72 -20.83
N ASP A 129 5.04 5.50 -22.04
CA ASP A 129 3.88 6.25 -22.52
C ASP A 129 2.63 5.94 -21.67
N VAL A 130 1.64 6.84 -21.71
CA VAL A 130 0.43 6.75 -20.88
C VAL A 130 -0.33 5.44 -21.12
N GLN A 131 -0.39 4.94 -22.36
CA GLN A 131 -1.11 3.72 -22.67
C GLN A 131 -0.38 2.50 -22.12
N ALA A 132 0.93 2.38 -22.34
CA ALA A 132 1.74 1.31 -21.78
C ALA A 132 1.73 1.35 -20.23
N GLY A 133 1.80 2.54 -19.64
CA GLY A 133 1.74 2.73 -18.20
C GLY A 133 0.39 2.30 -17.61
N ALA A 134 -0.72 2.67 -18.26
CA ALA A 134 -2.06 2.25 -17.85
C ALA A 134 -2.24 0.72 -17.95
N ILE A 135 -1.71 0.10 -19.01
CA ILE A 135 -1.73 -1.37 -19.15
C ILE A 135 -0.88 -2.02 -18.05
N ALA A 136 0.32 -1.51 -17.80
CA ALA A 136 1.22 -2.03 -16.76
C ALA A 136 0.57 -1.94 -15.37
N GLU A 137 0.05 -0.78 -14.99
CA GLU A 137 -0.67 -0.60 -13.72
C GLU A 137 -1.90 -1.49 -13.64
N GLY A 138 -2.66 -1.63 -14.72
CA GLY A 138 -3.83 -2.53 -14.78
C GLY A 138 -3.45 -3.98 -14.50
N VAL A 139 -2.39 -4.49 -15.15
CA VAL A 139 -1.88 -5.85 -14.96
C VAL A 139 -1.32 -6.04 -13.56
N LEU A 140 -0.47 -5.13 -13.07
CA LEU A 140 0.10 -5.20 -11.73
C LEU A 140 -0.99 -5.16 -10.65
N THR A 141 -1.95 -4.24 -10.78
CA THR A 141 -3.10 -4.10 -9.88
C THR A 141 -3.98 -5.34 -9.91
N PHE A 142 -4.22 -5.94 -11.07
CA PHE A 142 -4.97 -7.20 -11.18
C PHE A 142 -4.26 -8.34 -10.45
N ILE A 143 -2.96 -8.54 -10.71
CA ILE A 143 -2.18 -9.63 -10.11
C ILE A 143 -2.10 -9.48 -8.59
N ILE A 144 -1.76 -8.29 -8.07
CA ILE A 144 -1.69 -8.09 -6.62
C ILE A 144 -3.06 -8.29 -5.98
N THR A 145 -4.13 -7.75 -6.57
CA THR A 145 -5.49 -7.88 -6.01
C THR A 145 -5.93 -9.34 -5.98
N PHE A 146 -5.70 -10.08 -7.07
CA PHE A 146 -6.02 -11.50 -7.14
C PHE A 146 -5.24 -12.31 -6.10
N MET A 147 -3.93 -12.07 -5.97
CA MET A 147 -3.09 -12.76 -5.00
C MET A 147 -3.47 -12.43 -3.55
N VAL A 148 -3.71 -11.15 -3.23
CA VAL A 148 -4.22 -10.71 -1.92
C VAL A 148 -5.53 -11.42 -1.61
N PHE A 149 -6.44 -11.47 -2.59
CA PHE A 149 -7.73 -12.15 -2.45
C PHE A 149 -7.57 -13.65 -2.14
N VAL A 150 -6.70 -14.35 -2.87
CA VAL A 150 -6.37 -15.77 -2.61
C VAL A 150 -5.76 -15.95 -1.23
N ILE A 151 -4.81 -15.09 -0.82
CA ILE A 151 -4.14 -15.17 0.49
C ILE A 151 -5.12 -14.90 1.64
N VAL A 152 -6.02 -13.94 1.49
CA VAL A 152 -6.99 -13.59 2.54
C VAL A 152 -8.02 -14.70 2.72
N LEU A 153 -8.53 -15.27 1.62
CA LEU A 153 -9.62 -16.25 1.65
C LEU A 153 -9.14 -17.69 1.85
N ARG A 154 -8.01 -18.07 1.25
CA ARG A 154 -7.50 -19.46 1.24
C ARG A 154 -6.12 -19.61 1.86
N GLY A 155 -5.52 -18.50 2.31
CA GLY A 155 -4.22 -18.53 2.95
C GLY A 155 -4.26 -19.06 4.39
N PRO A 156 -3.11 -19.06 5.06
CA PRO A 156 -2.96 -19.62 6.39
C PRO A 156 -3.75 -18.84 7.44
N LYS A 157 -4.14 -19.53 8.52
CA LYS A 157 -4.80 -18.92 9.69
C LYS A 157 -3.86 -18.05 10.52
N SER A 158 -2.55 -18.33 10.47
CA SER A 158 -1.54 -17.54 11.16
C SER A 158 -1.42 -16.15 10.54
N ALA A 159 -1.64 -15.11 11.35
CA ALA A 159 -1.46 -13.71 10.93
C ALA A 159 -0.02 -13.43 10.47
N LEU A 160 0.97 -14.03 11.15
CA LEU A 160 2.38 -13.90 10.78
C LEU A 160 2.62 -14.42 9.35
N LEU A 161 2.20 -15.66 9.08
CA LEU A 161 2.44 -16.29 7.78
C LEU A 161 1.62 -15.62 6.67
N LYS A 162 0.40 -15.16 6.98
CA LYS A 162 -0.44 -14.42 6.03
C LYS A 162 0.24 -13.13 5.58
N ASN A 163 0.71 -12.30 6.54
CA ASN A 163 1.40 -11.05 6.21
C ASN A 163 2.75 -11.29 5.52
N TRP A 164 3.43 -12.40 5.83
CA TRP A 164 4.64 -12.80 5.12
C TRP A 164 4.35 -13.10 3.64
N LEU A 165 3.29 -13.86 3.35
CA LEU A 165 2.86 -14.13 1.98
C LEU A 165 2.45 -12.85 1.24
N LEU A 166 1.72 -11.95 1.90
CA LEU A 166 1.37 -10.64 1.32
C LEU A 166 2.63 -9.84 0.94
N THR A 167 3.66 -9.88 1.78
CA THR A 167 4.95 -9.23 1.52
C THR A 167 5.66 -9.85 0.33
N LEU A 168 5.74 -11.19 0.29
CA LEU A 168 6.40 -11.94 -0.79
C LEU A 168 5.71 -11.78 -2.14
N VAL A 169 4.44 -11.39 -2.18
CA VAL A 169 3.77 -11.02 -3.43
C VAL A 169 3.99 -9.53 -3.74
N THR A 170 3.88 -8.66 -2.75
CA THR A 170 3.93 -7.21 -2.95
C THR A 170 5.31 -6.75 -3.40
N VAL A 171 6.38 -7.13 -2.68
CA VAL A 171 7.73 -6.61 -2.96
C VAL A 171 8.20 -6.98 -4.37
N PRO A 172 8.07 -8.24 -4.85
CA PRO A 172 8.44 -8.56 -6.23
C PRO A 172 7.63 -7.81 -7.28
N LEU A 173 6.33 -7.58 -7.05
CA LEU A 173 5.51 -6.79 -7.97
C LEU A 173 5.90 -5.31 -7.96
N VAL A 174 6.28 -4.75 -6.80
CA VAL A 174 6.84 -3.39 -6.71
C VAL A 174 8.13 -3.29 -7.53
N VAL A 175 9.03 -4.25 -7.37
CA VAL A 175 10.30 -4.31 -8.11
C VAL A 175 10.06 -4.50 -9.61
N ALA A 176 9.11 -5.36 -10.01
CA ALA A 176 8.80 -5.56 -11.43
C ALA A 176 8.17 -4.31 -12.07
N GLY A 177 7.30 -3.61 -11.34
CA GLY A 177 6.62 -2.42 -11.83
C GLY A 177 7.46 -1.13 -11.80
N SER A 178 8.58 -1.10 -11.05
CA SER A 178 9.35 0.12 -10.82
C SER A 178 9.93 0.72 -12.11
N ASN A 179 10.11 -0.10 -13.15
CA ASN A 179 10.62 0.32 -14.45
C ASN A 179 9.54 0.92 -15.36
N TYR A 180 8.26 0.78 -15.03
CA TYR A 180 7.15 1.28 -15.83
C TYR A 180 6.52 2.53 -15.23
N THR A 181 6.10 2.45 -13.96
CA THR A 181 5.26 3.48 -13.34
C THR A 181 5.64 3.81 -11.89
N GLY A 182 6.57 3.07 -11.27
CA GLY A 182 6.82 3.18 -9.83
C GLY A 182 5.55 2.74 -9.08
N PRO A 183 5.24 1.45 -9.07
CA PRO A 183 3.89 0.96 -9.21
C PRO A 183 2.97 1.42 -8.09
N SER A 184 1.87 2.08 -8.46
CA SER A 184 0.92 2.64 -7.52
C SER A 184 0.12 1.53 -6.83
N MET A 185 -0.46 0.62 -7.64
CA MET A 185 -1.27 -0.55 -7.20
C MET A 185 -2.37 -0.24 -6.17
N ASN A 186 -2.64 1.04 -5.95
CA ASN A 186 -3.57 1.60 -5.01
C ASN A 186 -3.95 3.00 -5.53
N PRO A 187 -5.17 3.18 -6.05
CA PRO A 187 -5.64 4.47 -6.58
C PRO A 187 -5.51 5.63 -5.60
N ALA A 188 -5.46 5.37 -4.28
CA ALA A 188 -5.25 6.40 -3.27
C ALA A 188 -3.79 6.92 -3.25
N ASN A 189 -2.81 6.14 -3.71
CA ASN A 189 -1.39 6.49 -3.70
C ASN A 189 -0.95 7.30 -4.93
N GLY A 190 -1.89 7.78 -5.76
CA GLY A 190 -1.59 8.56 -6.95
C GLY A 190 -1.03 9.95 -6.63
N ARG A 191 -0.11 10.44 -7.45
CA ARG A 191 0.39 11.82 -7.40
C ARG A 191 -0.69 12.78 -7.93
N ASN A 192 -0.99 13.84 -7.18
CA ASN A 192 -1.72 14.98 -7.75
C ASN A 192 -0.84 15.65 -8.80
N GLY A 193 -1.36 15.74 -10.03
CA GLY A 193 -0.67 16.34 -11.17
C GLY A 193 -0.11 17.73 -10.83
N GLN A 194 1.17 17.92 -11.16
CA GLN A 194 1.66 19.21 -11.64
C GLN A 194 1.53 19.21 -13.15
#